data_AF-A0A0J6T9J0-F1
#
_entry.id   AF-A0A0J6T9J0-F1
#
_cell.length_a   1.000
_cell.length_b   1.000
_cell.length_c   1.000
_cell.angle_alpha   90.00
_cell.angle_beta   90.00
_cell.angle_gamma   90.00
#
_symmetry.space_group_name_H-M   'P 1'
#
loop_
_entity.id
_entity.type
_entity.pdbx_description
1 polymer ?
#
loop_
_entity_poly.entity_id
_entity_poly.type
_entity_poly.pdbx_seq_one_letter_code
_entity_poly.pdbx_strand_id
1 'polypeptide(L)'
;MQPMAKTIHTEMVRSGMGSKKLTAFTVAVKSQGDNQLFTCAVLVGDATDALDTIKAVYGREAQTELCGHLSTKLAAQLKLKPGKPTPI
;
A
#
# COMPACT_ATOMS: atom_id res chain seq x y z
N MET A 1 -4.22 -10.34 -54.05
CA MET A 1 -5.00 -10.34 -52.80
C MET A 1 -4.47 -11.46 -51.92
N GLN A 2 -3.99 -11.12 -50.71
CA GLN A 2 -3.95 -11.91 -49.47
C GLN A 2 -2.81 -11.37 -48.59
N PRO A 3 -3.09 -10.57 -47.55
CA PRO A 3 -2.09 -10.26 -46.53
C PRO A 3 -1.98 -11.45 -45.57
N MET A 4 -0.78 -12.03 -45.48
CA MET A 4 -0.45 -13.05 -44.48
C MET A 4 -0.51 -12.43 -43.09
N ALA A 5 -1.40 -12.97 -42.26
CA ALA A 5 -1.56 -12.60 -40.86
C ALA A 5 -0.25 -12.83 -40.10
N LYS A 6 0.39 -11.73 -39.69
CA LYS A 6 1.47 -11.77 -38.69
C LYS A 6 0.82 -12.04 -37.34
N THR A 7 0.88 -13.29 -36.89
CA THR A 7 0.56 -13.68 -35.52
C THR A 7 1.49 -12.94 -34.57
N ILE A 8 0.96 -11.92 -33.90
CA ILE A 8 1.64 -11.25 -32.80
C ILE A 8 1.63 -12.24 -31.63
N HIS A 9 2.76 -12.90 -31.39
CA HIS A 9 3.01 -13.55 -30.11
C HIS A 9 3.17 -12.43 -29.08
N THR A 10 2.05 -12.01 -28.49
CA THR A 10 2.07 -11.25 -27.25
C THR A 10 2.57 -12.20 -26.18
N GLU A 11 3.90 -12.24 -26.05
CA GLU A 11 4.58 -12.79 -24.92
C GLU A 11 4.11 -11.99 -23.70
N MET A 12 3.06 -12.50 -23.04
CA MET A 12 2.75 -12.11 -21.67
C MET A 12 4.00 -12.47 -20.88
N VAL A 13 4.84 -11.47 -20.67
CA VAL A 13 5.81 -11.47 -19.57
C VAL A 13 4.96 -11.62 -18.33
N ARG A 14 4.75 -12.88 -17.92
CA ARG A 14 4.42 -13.25 -16.57
C ARG A 14 5.65 -12.82 -15.76
N SER A 15 5.75 -11.53 -15.49
CA SER A 15 6.59 -10.99 -14.44
C SER A 15 6.28 -11.86 -13.24
N GLY A 16 7.27 -12.68 -12.88
CA GLY A 16 7.13 -13.66 -11.82
C GLY A 16 6.56 -12.94 -10.62
N MET A 17 5.27 -13.20 -10.36
CA MET A 17 4.59 -12.76 -9.16
C MET A 17 5.12 -13.65 -8.04
N GLY A 18 6.41 -13.51 -7.73
CA GLY A 18 6.86 -13.69 -6.36
C GLY A 18 5.97 -12.77 -5.57
N SER A 19 5.08 -13.33 -4.75
CA SER A 19 4.17 -12.55 -3.91
C SER A 19 5.02 -11.53 -3.17
N LYS A 20 4.94 -10.24 -3.57
CA LYS A 20 5.65 -9.17 -2.87
C LYS A 20 5.26 -9.31 -1.40
N LYS A 21 6.25 -9.59 -0.54
CA LYS A 21 6.01 -9.84 0.87
C LYS A 21 5.45 -8.55 1.47
N LEU A 22 4.18 -8.58 1.84
CA LEU A 22 3.54 -7.42 2.44
C LEU A 22 3.99 -7.27 3.89
N THR A 23 4.20 -6.02 4.28
CA THR A 23 4.58 -5.62 5.63
C THR A 23 3.52 -4.66 6.16
N ALA A 24 3.12 -4.86 7.41
CA ALA A 24 2.17 -3.97 8.08
C ALA A 24 2.95 -2.81 8.71
N PHE A 25 2.90 -1.62 8.11
CA PHE A 25 3.53 -0.42 8.62
C PHE A 25 2.58 0.36 9.51
N THR A 26 3.13 1.03 10.53
CA THR A 26 2.40 2.03 11.33
C THR A 26 2.86 3.43 10.94
N VAL A 27 1.89 4.32 10.77
CA VAL A 27 2.08 5.70 10.33
C VAL A 27 1.30 6.61 11.27
N ALA A 28 1.98 7.58 11.88
CA ALA A 28 1.32 8.68 12.56
C ALA A 28 0.80 9.67 11.51
N VAL A 29 -0.45 10.12 11.69
CA VAL A 29 -1.16 11.00 10.76
C VAL A 29 -1.69 12.18 11.53
N LYS A 30 -1.39 13.38 11.05
CA LYS A 30 -2.02 14.62 11.49
C LYS A 30 -2.72 15.26 10.30
N SER A 31 -4.05 15.26 10.34
CA SER A 31 -4.88 15.83 9.29
C SER A 31 -4.76 17.35 9.26
N GLN A 32 -4.82 17.95 8.07
CA GLN A 32 -4.85 19.41 7.96
C GLN A 32 -6.27 19.90 8.23
N GLY A 33 -6.46 20.61 9.35
CA GLY A 33 -7.75 21.21 9.74
C GLY A 33 -8.33 20.65 11.03
N ASP A 34 -7.96 19.42 11.38
CA ASP A 34 -8.21 18.85 12.70
C ASP A 34 -6.85 18.66 13.38
N ASN A 35 -6.62 19.32 14.53
CA ASN A 35 -5.34 19.21 15.24
C ASN A 35 -5.16 17.83 15.92
N GLN A 36 -5.97 16.85 15.52
CA GLN A 36 -5.94 15.47 15.96
C GLN A 36 -4.78 14.71 15.30
N LEU A 37 -3.93 14.16 16.16
CA LEU A 37 -2.89 13.19 15.82
C LEU A 37 -3.43 11.79 16.11
N PHE A 38 -3.37 10.90 15.12
CA PHE A 38 -3.78 9.51 15.27
C PHE A 38 -2.82 8.57 14.52
N THR A 39 -2.88 7.28 14.81
CA THR A 39 -2.03 6.27 14.16
C THR A 39 -2.87 5.40 13.23
N CYS A 40 -2.31 5.07 12.07
CA CYS A 40 -2.87 4.10 11.14
C CYS A 40 -1.90 2.96 10.90
N ALA A 41 -2.43 1.76 10.74
CA ALA A 41 -1.73 0.62 10.20
C ALA A 41 -2.10 0.40 8.73
N VAL A 42 -1.13 0.05 7.88
CA VAL A 42 -1.34 -0.24 6.46
C VAL A 42 -0.46 -1.40 5.99
N LEU A 43 -1.03 -2.31 5.21
CA LEU A 43 -0.34 -3.51 4.71
C LEU A 43 0.09 -3.29 3.24
N VAL A 44 1.40 -3.09 3.00
CA VAL A 44 1.97 -2.73 1.67
C VAL A 44 3.36 -3.33 1.47
N GLY A 45 3.95 -3.14 0.28
CA GLY A 45 5.25 -3.70 -0.08
C GLY A 45 6.44 -3.03 0.62
N ASP A 46 6.39 -1.72 0.80
CA ASP A 46 7.48 -0.95 1.42
C ASP A 46 6.96 0.30 2.17
N ALA A 47 7.90 1.00 2.81
CA ALA A 47 7.60 2.17 3.64
C ALA A 47 7.11 3.38 2.82
N THR A 48 7.55 3.52 1.57
CA THR A 48 7.14 4.63 0.69
C THR A 48 5.68 4.43 0.28
N ASP A 49 5.34 3.21 -0.14
CA ASP A 49 3.96 2.80 -0.43
C ASP A 49 3.04 3.06 0.77
N ALA A 50 3.55 2.91 2.01
CA ALA A 50 2.77 3.13 3.22
C ALA A 50 2.37 4.60 3.36
N LEU A 51 3.34 5.51 3.24
CA LEU A 51 3.09 6.96 3.33
C LEU A 51 2.18 7.44 2.20
N ASP A 52 2.41 6.97 0.97
CA ASP A 52 1.60 7.35 -0.19
C ASP A 52 0.16 6.85 -0.04
N THR A 53 -0.04 5.64 0.46
CA THR A 53 -1.38 5.07 0.71
C THR A 53 -2.12 5.88 1.78
N ILE A 54 -1.43 6.30 2.84
CA ILE A 54 -2.03 7.13 3.90
C ILE A 54 -2.42 8.50 3.35
N LYS A 55 -1.53 9.17 2.61
CA LYS A 55 -1.81 10.48 2.00
C LYS A 55 -2.92 10.43 0.95
N ALA A 56 -3.06 9.31 0.25
CA ALA A 56 -4.18 9.12 -0.69
C ALA A 56 -5.55 9.10 0.02
N VAL A 57 -5.61 8.66 1.29
CA VAL A 57 -6.84 8.56 2.07
C VAL A 57 -7.10 9.83 2.90
N TYR A 58 -6.08 10.36 3.56
CA TYR A 58 -6.21 11.47 4.51
C TYR A 58 -5.82 12.84 3.93
N GLY A 59 -5.44 12.89 2.65
CA GLY A 59 -5.05 14.10 1.94
C GLY A 59 -3.54 14.21 1.76
N ARG A 60 -3.12 14.75 0.61
CA ARG A 60 -1.69 14.88 0.26
C ARG A 60 -0.91 15.82 1.19
N GLU A 61 -1.62 16.80 1.75
CA GLU A 61 -1.08 17.79 2.69
C GLU A 61 -1.06 17.29 4.14
N ALA A 62 -1.58 16.09 4.43
CA ALA A 62 -1.51 15.51 5.76
C ALA A 62 -0.05 15.28 6.17
N GLN A 63 0.28 15.65 7.41
CA GLN A 63 1.59 15.35 7.96
C GLN A 63 1.60 13.88 8.36
N THR A 64 2.53 13.12 7.79
CA THR A 64 2.65 11.68 8.02
C THR A 64 4.07 11.31 8.40
N GLU A 65 4.23 10.50 9.42
CA GLU A 65 5.53 9.98 9.86
C GLU A 65 5.46 8.46 10.02
N LEU A 66 6.45 7.75 9.47
CA LEU A 66 6.54 6.31 9.63
C LEU A 66 7.02 5.99 11.04
N CYS A 67 6.21 5.28 11.82
CA CYS A 67 6.56 4.91 13.20
C CYS A 67 7.26 3.55 13.28
N GLY A 68 6.99 2.64 12.35
CA GLY A 68 7.58 1.31 12.32
C GLY A 68 6.72 0.27 11.63
N HIS A 69 6.82 -0.98 12.09
CA HIS A 69 6.07 -2.12 11.56
C HIS A 69 5.45 -2.97 12.65
N LEU A 70 4.28 -3.55 12.36
CA LEU A 70 3.61 -4.50 13.24
C LEU A 70 4.15 -5.92 13.05
N SER A 71 4.07 -6.71 14.12
CA SER A 71 4.25 -8.16 14.00
C SER A 71 3.14 -8.77 13.15
N THR A 72 3.44 -9.88 12.47
CA THR A 72 2.47 -10.62 11.64
C THR A 72 1.25 -11.07 12.44
N LYS A 73 1.45 -11.47 13.71
CA LYS A 73 0.37 -11.85 14.63
C LYS A 73 -0.60 -10.70 14.87
N LEU A 74 -0.09 -9.51 15.18
CA LEU A 74 -0.93 -8.35 15.45
C LEU A 74 -1.61 -7.84 14.18
N ALA A 75 -0.91 -7.82 13.05
CA ALA A 75 -1.48 -7.48 11.75
C ALA A 75 -2.67 -8.40 11.36
N ALA A 76 -2.58 -9.70 11.66
CA ALA A 76 -3.66 -10.65 11.44
C ALA A 76 -4.87 -10.40 12.37
N GLN A 77 -4.63 -10.05 13.64
CA GLN A 77 -5.68 -9.70 14.59
C GLN A 77 -6.44 -8.43 14.18
N LEU A 78 -5.73 -7.44 13.64
CA LEU A 78 -6.32 -6.20 13.09
C LEU A 78 -7.01 -6.40 11.74
N LYS A 79 -6.93 -7.60 11.14
CA LYS A 79 -7.56 -7.94 9.86
C LYS A 79 -7.19 -6.94 8.75
N LEU A 80 -5.93 -6.48 8.74
CA LEU A 80 -5.45 -5.49 7.78
C LEU A 80 -5.62 -6.02 6.35
N LYS A 81 -6.13 -5.15 5.47
CA LYS A 81 -6.27 -5.45 4.05
C LYS A 81 -5.16 -4.73 3.27
N PRO A 82 -4.58 -5.37 2.23
CA PRO A 82 -3.56 -4.74 1.41
C PRO A 82 -4.02 -3.37 0.88
N GLY A 83 -3.19 -2.35 1.05
CA GLY A 83 -3.45 -0.98 0.59
C GLY A 83 -4.62 -0.26 1.27
N LYS A 84 -5.19 -0.80 2.35
CA LYS A 84 -6.27 -0.16 3.12
C LYS A 84 -5.79 0.27 4.50
N PRO A 85 -5.60 1.57 4.73
CA PRO A 85 -5.32 2.10 6.05
C PRO A 85 -6.40 1.73 7.05
N THR A 86 -5.98 1.38 8.26
CA THR A 86 -6.85 1.07 9.41
C THR A 86 -6.37 1.89 10.60
N PRO A 87 -7.19 2.81 11.15
CA PRO A 87 -6.87 3.50 12.41
C PRO A 87 -6.69 2.50 13.55
N ILE A 88 -5.72 2.73 14.42
CA ILE A 88 -5.41 1.89 15.59
C ILE A 88 -5.25 2.72 16.87
#